data_AF-A0A1Y1SCU3-F1
#
_entry.id   AF-A0A1Y1SCU3-F1
#
_cell.length_a   1.000
_cell.length_b   1.000
_cell.length_c   1.000
_cell.angle_alpha   90.00
_cell.angle_beta   90.00
_cell.angle_gamma   90.00
#
_symmetry.space_group_name_H-M   'P 1'
#
loop_
_entity.id
_entity.type
_entity.pdbx_description
1 polymer ?
#
loop_
_entity_poly.entity_id
_entity_poly.type
_entity_poly.pdbx_seq_one_letter_code
_entity_poly.pdbx_strand_id
1 'polypeptide(L)'
;MKILIVDGTNTAIQRLDQELSHAGHVVSHRGSLKDAADFDLTVAGLAESNQDVVGDLISRVGELDFSVPRNSPFVIQFRDGHYVMTIPNCRGLLGAISRHLVEVCGAYLPASSRDHFNTAVCEALQNALIHGNLEISSELRDQGDWDTYEALIGARLMEPDYAQRSIRVDTHCDTQRLTIQIEDDGPGFDPSNLPDPLEPEALLRASGRGITMIRFAMDEVSWNARGNRIEMTKYYDAA
;
A
#
# COMPACT_ATOMS: atom_id res chain seq x y z
N MET A 1 -12.56 8.35 9.33
CA MET A 1 -11.33 8.54 8.50
C MET A 1 -11.72 9.38 7.30
N LYS A 2 -10.91 10.37 6.89
CA LYS A 2 -11.18 11.10 5.64
C LYS A 2 -10.48 10.38 4.49
N ILE A 3 -11.25 9.92 3.50
CA ILE A 3 -10.69 9.47 2.23
C ILE A 3 -10.88 10.62 1.25
N LEU A 4 -9.78 11.16 0.77
CA LEU A 4 -9.80 12.18 -0.27
C LEU A 4 -9.62 11.49 -1.62
N ILE A 5 -10.50 11.77 -2.57
CA ILE A 5 -10.37 11.26 -3.94
C ILE A 5 -10.31 12.43 -4.90
N VAL A 6 -9.21 12.51 -5.65
CA VAL A 6 -8.96 13.60 -6.60
C VAL A 6 -8.80 13.07 -8.01
N ASP A 7 -9.58 13.62 -8.94
CA ASP A 7 -9.41 13.42 -10.37
C ASP A 7 -8.88 14.73 -11.00
N GLY A 8 -7.75 14.66 -11.72
CA GLY A 8 -7.22 15.81 -12.47
C GLY A 8 -5.78 16.26 -12.16
N THR A 9 -5.42 17.44 -12.68
CA THR A 9 -4.02 17.93 -12.79
C THR A 9 -3.43 18.51 -11.48
N ASN A 10 -2.10 18.62 -11.45
CA ASN A 10 -1.23 18.90 -10.29
C ASN A 10 -1.62 20.15 -9.46
N THR A 11 -2.27 21.15 -10.05
CA THR A 11 -2.59 22.44 -9.42
C THR A 11 -3.78 22.39 -8.45
N ALA A 12 -4.77 21.52 -8.69
CA ALA A 12 -5.87 21.29 -7.74
C ALA A 12 -5.36 20.53 -6.49
N ILE A 13 -4.41 19.62 -6.72
CA ILE A 13 -3.79 18.79 -5.69
C ILE A 13 -2.86 19.61 -4.79
N GLN A 14 -2.06 20.54 -5.32
CA GLN A 14 -1.23 21.44 -4.51
C GLN A 14 -2.05 22.39 -3.60
N ARG A 15 -3.23 22.84 -4.05
CA ARG A 15 -4.15 23.62 -3.21
C ARG A 15 -4.76 22.76 -2.10
N LEU A 16 -5.17 21.53 -2.42
CA LEU A 16 -5.72 20.60 -1.44
C LEU A 16 -4.69 20.12 -0.41
N ASP A 17 -3.44 19.89 -0.81
CA ASP A 17 -2.34 19.56 0.10
C ASP A 17 -2.04 20.72 1.07
N GLN A 18 -2.12 21.96 0.59
CA GLN A 18 -2.06 23.17 1.42
C GLN A 18 -3.26 23.32 2.37
N GLU A 19 -4.47 22.98 1.95
CA GLU A 19 -5.68 23.08 2.77
C GLU A 19 -5.77 21.97 3.82
N LEU A 20 -5.37 20.74 3.48
CA LEU A 20 -5.33 19.59 4.38
C LEU A 20 -4.27 19.73 5.48
N SER A 21 -3.14 20.37 5.18
CA SER A 21 -2.12 20.70 6.18
C SER A 21 -2.57 21.78 7.18
N HIS A 22 -3.63 22.54 6.86
CA HIS A 22 -4.20 23.57 7.74
C HIS A 22 -5.50 23.14 8.46
N ALA A 23 -6.27 22.20 7.91
CA ALA A 23 -7.59 21.81 8.42
C ALA A 23 -7.52 20.62 9.40
N GLY A 24 -7.22 20.89 10.67
CA GLY A 24 -7.26 19.90 11.75
C GLY A 24 -8.67 19.45 12.16
N HIS A 25 -9.33 18.60 11.37
CA HIS A 25 -10.70 18.14 11.66
C HIS A 25 -10.89 16.61 11.72
N VAL A 26 -11.65 16.20 12.74
CA VAL A 26 -11.81 14.86 13.35
C VAL A 26 -13.18 14.27 13.04
N VAL A 27 -13.28 12.95 12.90
CA VAL A 27 -14.36 12.15 13.53
C VAL A 27 -13.77 10.81 14.00
N SER A 28 -13.81 10.54 15.31
CA SER A 28 -13.68 9.20 15.87
C SER A 28 -15.08 8.68 16.19
N HIS A 29 -15.44 7.48 15.74
CA HIS A 29 -16.59 6.79 16.29
C HIS A 29 -16.19 5.38 16.72
N ARG A 30 -16.47 5.07 18.00
CA ARG A 30 -16.60 3.69 18.48
C ARG A 30 -17.95 3.19 17.98
N GLY A 31 -17.96 2.54 16.82
CA GLY A 31 -19.17 1.99 16.24
C GLY A 31 -18.88 1.44 14.85
N SER A 32 -19.45 0.26 14.57
CA SER A 32 -19.46 -0.40 13.26
C SER A 32 -19.74 0.63 12.13
N LEU A 33 -18.73 0.84 11.28
CA LEU A 33 -18.64 1.83 10.19
C LEU A 33 -19.56 1.50 8.98
N LYS A 34 -20.87 1.40 9.22
CA LYS A 34 -21.84 0.86 8.24
C LYS A 34 -22.42 1.85 7.23
N ASP A 35 -22.17 3.16 7.37
CA ASP A 35 -22.80 4.18 6.52
C ASP A 35 -21.77 5.04 5.78
N ALA A 36 -22.00 5.27 4.47
CA ALA A 36 -21.17 6.13 3.62
C ALA A 36 -21.05 7.60 4.12
N ALA A 37 -21.89 8.01 5.07
CA ALA A 37 -21.85 9.31 5.73
C ALA A 37 -20.72 9.44 6.78
N ASP A 38 -20.07 8.33 7.17
CA ASP A 38 -18.94 8.31 8.12
C ASP A 38 -17.58 8.62 7.45
N PHE A 39 -17.57 8.68 6.12
CA PHE A 39 -16.45 9.20 5.34
C PHE A 39 -16.73 10.66 4.98
N ASP A 40 -15.85 11.57 5.40
CA ASP A 40 -15.78 12.92 4.82
C ASP A 40 -15.16 12.78 3.42
N LEU A 41 -15.92 12.20 2.50
CA LEU A 41 -15.53 11.84 1.15
C LEU A 41 -15.60 13.09 0.28
N THR A 42 -14.47 13.76 0.11
CA THR A 42 -14.38 14.81 -0.91
C THR A 42 -14.06 14.14 -2.25
N VAL A 43 -15.10 13.88 -3.03
CA VAL A 43 -14.96 13.41 -4.42
C VAL A 43 -14.95 14.65 -5.32
N ALA A 44 -13.76 15.06 -5.75
CA ALA A 44 -13.62 16.16 -6.68
C ALA A 44 -13.39 15.62 -8.10
N GLY A 45 -14.37 15.80 -8.99
CA GLY A 45 -14.19 15.65 -10.44
C GLY A 45 -14.09 14.22 -10.99
N LEU A 46 -14.45 13.19 -10.21
CA LEU A 46 -14.27 11.79 -10.61
C LEU A 46 -15.07 11.42 -11.87
N ALA A 47 -14.39 10.92 -12.91
CA ALA A 47 -15.01 10.33 -14.08
C ALA A 47 -15.95 9.17 -13.68
N GLU A 48 -17.10 9.03 -14.36
CA GLU A 48 -18.08 7.97 -14.08
C GLU A 48 -17.46 6.56 -14.10
N SER A 49 -16.51 6.30 -15.00
CA SER A 49 -15.80 5.02 -15.09
C SER A 49 -15.03 4.63 -13.83
N ASN A 50 -14.67 5.60 -12.99
CA ASN A 50 -13.91 5.37 -11.77
C ASN A 50 -14.80 5.33 -10.52
N GLN A 51 -16.09 5.69 -10.63
CA GLN A 51 -17.00 5.77 -9.49
C GLN A 51 -17.28 4.40 -8.86
N ASP A 52 -17.56 3.39 -9.68
CA ASP A 52 -17.84 2.02 -9.20
C ASP A 52 -16.61 1.42 -8.50
N VAL A 53 -15.45 1.56 -9.15
CA VAL A 53 -14.15 1.07 -8.68
C VAL A 53 -13.81 1.62 -7.29
N VAL A 54 -14.04 2.92 -7.09
CA VAL A 54 -13.79 3.58 -5.81
C VAL A 54 -14.89 3.29 -4.79
N GLY A 55 -16.15 3.18 -5.23
CA GLY A 55 -17.29 2.82 -4.39
C GLY A 55 -17.10 1.48 -3.68
N ASP A 56 -16.63 0.47 -4.42
CA ASP A 56 -16.35 -0.86 -3.86
C ASP A 56 -15.25 -0.82 -2.80
N LEU A 57 -14.20 -0.03 -3.01
CA LEU A 57 -13.16 0.17 -2.00
C LEU A 57 -13.72 0.82 -0.74
N ILE A 58 -14.49 1.90 -0.88
CA ILE A 58 -15.08 2.61 0.26
C ILE A 58 -15.97 1.67 1.07
N SER A 59 -16.83 0.91 0.39
CA SER A 59 -17.72 -0.05 1.04
C SER A 59 -16.92 -1.07 1.87
N ARG A 60 -15.90 -1.69 1.27
CA ARG A 60 -15.03 -2.65 1.98
C ARG A 60 -14.29 -2.02 3.15
N VAL A 61 -13.79 -0.81 2.99
CA VAL A 61 -13.08 -0.10 4.07
C VAL A 61 -14.03 0.27 5.21
N GLY A 62 -15.28 0.63 4.90
CA GLY A 62 -16.33 0.83 5.90
C GLY A 62 -16.66 -0.43 6.69
N GLU A 63 -16.56 -1.61 6.10
CA GLU A 63 -16.85 -2.86 6.83
C GLU A 63 -15.77 -3.27 7.85
N LEU A 64 -14.58 -2.67 7.80
CA LEU A 64 -13.45 -3.05 8.64
C LEU A 64 -13.45 -2.32 9.99
N ASP A 65 -13.04 -3.01 11.04
CA ASP A 65 -12.87 -2.43 12.38
C ASP A 65 -11.39 -2.08 12.63
N PHE A 66 -11.05 -0.80 12.43
CA PHE A 66 -9.71 -0.27 12.69
C PHE A 66 -9.76 1.21 13.09
N SER A 67 -8.62 1.73 13.56
CA SER A 67 -8.44 3.16 13.81
C SER A 67 -7.18 3.68 13.13
N VAL A 68 -7.21 4.94 12.72
CA VAL A 68 -6.06 5.66 12.17
C VAL A 68 -5.83 6.95 12.96
N PRO A 69 -4.58 7.38 13.16
CA PRO A 69 -4.27 8.66 13.79
C PRO A 69 -4.87 9.85 13.03
N ARG A 70 -5.03 10.98 13.75
CA ARG A 70 -5.75 12.17 13.24
C ARG A 70 -5.15 12.78 11.96
N ASN A 71 -3.84 12.66 11.78
CA ASN A 71 -3.10 13.29 10.69
C ASN A 71 -2.57 12.27 9.67
N SER A 72 -3.25 11.14 9.52
CA SER A 72 -2.83 10.09 8.58
C SER A 72 -3.65 10.21 7.28
N PRO A 73 -3.08 10.77 6.20
CA PRO A 73 -3.81 10.99 4.96
C PRO A 73 -4.14 9.65 4.30
N PHE A 74 -5.41 9.47 3.92
CA PHE A 74 -5.80 8.46 2.94
C PHE A 74 -6.27 9.19 1.68
N VAL A 75 -5.41 9.19 0.66
CA VAL A 75 -5.65 9.92 -0.59
C VAL A 75 -5.60 8.95 -1.76
N ILE A 76 -6.52 9.10 -2.69
CA ILE A 76 -6.60 8.36 -3.95
C ILE A 76 -6.61 9.36 -5.09
N GLN A 77 -5.75 9.17 -6.08
CA GLN A 77 -5.62 10.05 -7.23
C GLN A 77 -5.61 9.26 -8.53
N PHE A 78 -6.37 9.72 -9.52
CA PHE A 78 -6.36 9.20 -10.89
C PHE A 78 -5.73 10.25 -11.81
N ARG A 79 -4.72 9.86 -12.59
CA ARG A 79 -3.98 10.77 -13.49
C ARG A 79 -3.56 10.03 -14.76
N ASP A 80 -4.16 10.29 -15.93
CA ASP A 80 -3.66 9.83 -17.24
C ASP A 80 -3.15 8.36 -17.28
N GLY A 81 -3.93 7.40 -16.74
CA GLY A 81 -3.51 5.98 -16.67
C GLY A 81 -2.67 5.60 -15.44
N HIS A 82 -2.37 6.57 -14.57
CA HIS A 82 -1.81 6.38 -13.25
C HIS A 82 -2.88 6.31 -12.17
N TYR A 83 -2.67 5.40 -11.23
CA TYR A 83 -3.47 5.28 -10.02
C TYR A 83 -2.54 5.40 -8.81
N VAL A 84 -2.69 6.49 -8.04
CA VAL A 84 -1.81 6.84 -6.93
C VAL A 84 -2.60 6.82 -5.64
N MET A 85 -2.10 6.10 -4.64
CA MET A 85 -2.68 6.04 -3.30
C MET A 85 -1.65 6.47 -2.26
N THR A 86 -2.06 7.33 -1.31
CA THR A 86 -1.35 7.53 -0.05
C THR A 86 -2.15 6.83 1.02
N ILE A 87 -1.57 5.83 1.66
CA ILE A 87 -2.23 4.91 2.59
C ILE A 87 -1.70 5.22 3.99
N PRO A 88 -2.56 5.45 4.98
CA PRO A 88 -2.13 5.69 6.35
C PRO A 88 -1.51 4.41 6.95
N ASN A 89 -0.63 4.56 7.94
CA ASN A 89 0.04 3.45 8.61
C ASN A 89 -0.95 2.56 9.40
N CYS A 90 -1.70 1.70 8.71
CA CYS A 90 -2.80 0.94 9.26
C CYS A 90 -2.83 -0.47 8.69
N ARG A 91 -2.53 -1.46 9.53
CA ARG A 91 -2.48 -2.87 9.12
C ARG A 91 -3.83 -3.39 8.61
N GLY A 92 -4.93 -2.95 9.23
CA GLY A 92 -6.28 -3.38 8.85
C GLY A 92 -6.66 -3.01 7.41
N LEU A 93 -6.08 -1.94 6.86
CA LEU A 93 -6.36 -1.50 5.49
C LEU A 93 -5.68 -2.34 4.42
N LEU A 94 -4.52 -2.94 4.70
CA LEU A 94 -3.67 -3.53 3.66
C LEU A 94 -4.39 -4.59 2.81
N GLY A 95 -5.26 -5.41 3.43
CA GLY A 95 -6.04 -6.41 2.71
C GLY A 95 -7.04 -5.80 1.73
N ALA A 96 -7.75 -4.75 2.14
CA ALA A 96 -8.70 -4.04 1.26
C ALA A 96 -7.97 -3.32 0.12
N ILE A 97 -6.82 -2.70 0.43
CA ILE A 97 -5.98 -2.04 -0.58
C ILE A 97 -5.44 -3.03 -1.59
N SER A 98 -4.87 -4.16 -1.15
CA SER A 98 -4.31 -5.16 -2.06
C SER A 98 -5.37 -5.69 -3.02
N ARG A 99 -6.54 -6.05 -2.48
CA ARG A 99 -7.68 -6.49 -3.31
C ARG A 99 -8.07 -5.43 -4.33
N HIS A 100 -8.16 -4.18 -3.91
CA HIS A 100 -8.52 -3.09 -4.79
C HIS A 100 -7.47 -2.85 -5.89
N LEU A 101 -6.17 -2.88 -5.57
CA LEU A 101 -5.11 -2.78 -6.57
C LEU A 101 -5.19 -3.91 -7.60
N VAL A 102 -5.53 -5.13 -7.17
CA VAL A 102 -5.75 -6.27 -8.06
C VAL A 102 -6.98 -6.08 -8.94
N GLU A 103 -8.06 -5.47 -8.43
CA GLU A 103 -9.25 -5.16 -9.24
C GLU A 103 -8.93 -4.10 -10.30
N VAL A 104 -8.26 -3.01 -9.91
CA VAL A 104 -7.88 -1.90 -10.81
C VAL A 104 -6.86 -2.35 -11.86
N CYS A 105 -5.80 -3.03 -11.43
CA CYS A 105 -4.69 -3.39 -12.31
C CYS A 105 -4.89 -4.75 -12.99
N GLY A 106 -5.62 -5.67 -12.35
CA GLY A 106 -5.83 -7.03 -12.86
C GLY A 106 -6.69 -7.08 -14.10
N ALA A 107 -7.47 -6.03 -14.41
CA ALA A 107 -8.15 -5.88 -15.69
C ALA A 107 -7.18 -5.98 -16.89
N TYR A 108 -5.92 -5.56 -16.71
CA TYR A 108 -4.87 -5.60 -17.72
C TYR A 108 -4.04 -6.90 -17.69
N LEU A 109 -4.13 -7.67 -16.61
CA LEU A 109 -3.34 -8.87 -16.41
C LEU A 109 -4.09 -10.14 -16.88
N PRO A 110 -3.36 -11.13 -17.46
CA PRO A 110 -3.89 -12.47 -17.66
C PRO A 110 -4.37 -13.07 -16.34
N ALA A 111 -5.46 -13.83 -16.37
CA ALA A 111 -6.05 -14.42 -15.16
C ALA A 111 -5.04 -15.25 -14.35
N SER A 112 -4.15 -15.98 -15.02
CA SER A 112 -3.07 -16.77 -14.40
C SER A 112 -2.02 -15.94 -13.65
N SER A 113 -1.92 -14.64 -13.94
CA SER A 113 -0.94 -13.73 -13.32
C SER A 113 -1.54 -12.90 -12.18
N ARG A 114 -2.86 -12.88 -12.02
CA ARG A 114 -3.54 -12.06 -11.00
C ARG A 114 -3.23 -12.53 -9.58
N ASP A 115 -3.16 -13.83 -9.35
CA ASP A 115 -2.84 -14.38 -8.02
C ASP A 115 -1.39 -14.12 -7.63
N HIS A 116 -0.47 -14.23 -8.60
CA HIS A 116 0.93 -13.86 -8.41
C HIS A 116 1.06 -12.36 -8.12
N PHE A 117 0.41 -11.51 -8.91
CA PHE A 117 0.39 -10.07 -8.67
C PHE A 117 -0.16 -9.73 -7.28
N ASN A 118 -1.28 -10.33 -6.87
CA ASN A 118 -1.85 -10.14 -5.52
C ASN A 118 -0.85 -10.55 -4.43
N THR A 119 -0.14 -11.66 -4.63
CA THR A 119 0.89 -12.12 -3.69
C THR A 119 2.01 -11.09 -3.55
N ALA A 120 2.53 -10.58 -4.68
CA ALA A 120 3.58 -9.57 -4.68
C ALA A 120 3.14 -8.27 -3.99
N VAL A 121 1.94 -7.78 -4.29
CA VAL A 121 1.37 -6.57 -3.67
C VAL A 121 1.16 -6.76 -2.18
N CYS A 122 0.59 -7.89 -1.74
CA CYS A 122 0.41 -8.21 -0.32
C CYS A 122 1.74 -8.18 0.44
N GLU A 123 2.77 -8.84 -0.10
CA GLU A 123 4.09 -8.90 0.53
C GLU A 123 4.78 -7.53 0.56
N ALA A 124 4.71 -6.79 -0.55
CA ALA A 124 5.34 -5.48 -0.65
C ALA A 124 4.70 -4.45 0.29
N LEU A 125 3.35 -4.42 0.39
CA LEU A 125 2.63 -3.56 1.34
C LEU A 125 2.95 -3.93 2.80
N GLN A 126 3.04 -5.23 3.11
CA GLN A 126 3.41 -5.68 4.46
C GLN A 126 4.85 -5.30 4.80
N ASN A 127 5.79 -5.43 3.86
CA ASN A 127 7.17 -5.03 4.06
C ASN A 127 7.29 -3.51 4.27
N ALA A 128 6.61 -2.72 3.44
CA ALA A 128 6.54 -1.26 3.57
C ALA A 128 5.97 -0.84 4.93
N LEU A 129 4.91 -1.50 5.42
CA LEU A 129 4.35 -1.24 6.74
C LEU A 129 5.31 -1.66 7.86
N ILE A 130 5.68 -2.93 7.90
CA ILE A 130 6.30 -3.53 9.09
C ILE A 130 7.80 -3.25 9.15
N HIS A 131 8.50 -3.45 8.04
CA HIS A 131 9.96 -3.31 7.99
C HIS A 131 10.38 -1.88 7.64
N GLY A 132 9.59 -1.18 6.81
CA GLY A 132 9.78 0.22 6.48
C GLY A 132 9.27 1.16 7.56
N ASN A 133 7.98 1.44 7.54
CA ASN A 133 7.36 2.44 8.41
C ASN A 133 7.47 2.12 9.90
N LEU A 134 7.27 0.87 10.30
CA LEU A 134 7.39 0.47 11.71
C LEU A 134 8.81 0.09 12.08
N GLU A 135 9.78 0.00 11.16
CA GLU A 135 11.19 -0.34 11.44
C GLU A 135 11.39 -1.64 12.24
N ILE A 136 10.48 -2.61 12.13
CA ILE A 136 10.56 -3.89 12.85
C ILE A 136 11.44 -4.83 12.05
N SER A 137 12.51 -5.38 12.66
CA SER A 137 13.39 -6.32 11.99
C SER A 137 12.67 -7.63 11.64
N SER A 138 12.98 -8.18 10.47
CA SER A 138 12.51 -9.51 10.06
C SER A 138 13.13 -10.64 10.89
N GLU A 139 14.24 -10.40 11.60
CA GLU A 139 14.88 -11.38 12.49
C GLU A 139 14.03 -11.75 13.71
N LEU A 140 13.21 -10.81 14.21
CA LEU A 140 12.29 -11.08 15.33
C LEU A 140 11.25 -12.14 14.93
N ARG A 141 10.84 -12.14 13.66
CA ARG A 141 9.96 -13.17 13.09
C ARG A 141 10.61 -14.55 13.10
N ASP A 142 11.91 -14.61 12.85
CA ASP A 142 12.66 -15.87 12.72
C ASP A 142 12.92 -16.55 14.05
N GLN A 143 12.92 -15.77 15.15
CA GLN A 143 13.05 -16.28 16.50
C GLN A 143 11.78 -17.01 16.99
N GLY A 144 10.67 -16.90 16.25
CA GLY A 144 9.42 -17.61 16.53
C GLY A 144 8.60 -17.04 17.68
N ASP A 145 9.02 -15.90 18.24
CA ASP A 145 8.28 -15.17 19.27
C ASP A 145 7.22 -14.25 18.64
N TRP A 146 6.15 -14.88 18.17
CA TRP A 146 5.05 -14.20 17.49
C TRP A 146 4.31 -13.21 18.39
N ASP A 147 4.20 -13.50 19.69
CA ASP A 147 3.49 -12.64 20.64
C ASP A 147 4.25 -11.31 20.84
N THR A 148 5.58 -11.36 21.01
CA THR A 148 6.42 -10.16 21.08
C THR A 148 6.40 -9.38 19.77
N TYR A 149 6.45 -10.08 18.63
CA TYR A 149 6.40 -9.45 17.31
C TYR A 149 5.08 -8.69 17.09
N GLU A 150 3.95 -9.32 17.39
CA GLU A 150 2.62 -8.73 17.28
C GLU A 150 2.39 -7.58 18.27
N ALA A 151 2.87 -7.74 19.52
CA ALA A 151 2.82 -6.66 20.51
C ALA A 151 3.63 -5.44 20.08
N LEU A 152 4.81 -5.64 19.46
CA LEU A 152 5.65 -4.55 18.96
C LEU A 152 4.99 -3.83 17.77
N ILE A 153 4.36 -4.57 16.84
CA ILE A 153 3.56 -3.98 15.76
C ILE A 153 2.47 -3.08 16.36
N GLY A 154 1.70 -3.60 17.33
CA GLY A 154 0.63 -2.86 17.99
C GLY A 154 1.13 -1.60 18.70
N ALA A 155 2.27 -1.68 19.40
CA ALA A 155 2.89 -0.55 20.08
C ALA A 155 3.31 0.54 19.09
N ARG A 156 4.07 0.19 18.05
CA ARG A 156 4.59 1.17 17.08
C ARG A 156 3.49 1.82 16.24
N LEU A 157 2.40 1.10 15.94
CA LEU A 157 1.23 1.70 15.29
C LEU A 157 0.57 2.82 16.11
N MET A 158 0.79 2.86 17.43
CA MET A 158 0.25 3.87 18.33
C MET A 158 1.25 4.97 18.69
N GLU A 159 2.53 4.76 18.40
CA GLU A 159 3.61 5.71 18.66
C GLU A 159 3.62 6.83 17.60
N PRO A 160 3.54 8.12 17.98
CA PRO A 160 3.38 9.23 17.02
C PRO A 160 4.40 9.25 15.88
N ASP A 161 5.66 8.92 16.15
CA ASP A 161 6.76 8.97 15.18
C ASP A 161 6.60 7.98 14.03
N TYR A 162 5.90 6.87 14.27
CA TYR A 162 5.60 5.84 13.26
C TYR A 162 4.14 5.94 12.76
N ALA A 163 3.20 6.28 13.63
CA ALA A 163 1.78 6.28 13.33
C ALA A 163 1.38 7.32 12.26
N GLN A 164 2.12 8.44 12.20
CA GLN A 164 1.91 9.49 11.20
C GLN A 164 2.54 9.21 9.83
N ARG A 165 3.33 8.14 9.69
CA ARG A 165 3.92 7.73 8.42
C ARG A 165 2.85 7.22 7.46
N SER A 166 3.20 7.07 6.20
CA SER A 166 2.32 6.61 5.15
C SER A 166 3.02 5.66 4.20
N ILE A 167 2.24 4.94 3.40
CA ILE A 167 2.74 4.16 2.28
C ILE A 167 2.18 4.80 1.01
N ARG A 168 3.05 5.14 0.08
CA ARG A 168 2.66 5.65 -1.24
C ARG A 168 2.70 4.51 -2.25
N VAL A 169 1.59 4.32 -2.95
CA VAL A 169 1.49 3.40 -4.09
C VAL A 169 1.28 4.21 -5.36
N ASP A 170 2.03 3.91 -6.40
CA ASP A 170 1.88 4.50 -7.74
C ASP A 170 1.84 3.37 -8.76
N THR A 171 0.73 3.20 -9.46
CA THR A 171 0.61 2.20 -10.52
C THR A 171 0.49 2.87 -11.88
N HIS A 172 1.17 2.31 -12.88
CA HIS A 172 1.09 2.72 -14.26
C HIS A 172 0.81 1.50 -15.14
N CYS A 173 -0.27 1.56 -15.90
CA CYS A 173 -0.62 0.55 -16.90
C CYS A 173 -0.45 1.18 -18.28
N ASP A 174 0.46 0.65 -19.09
CA ASP A 174 0.50 0.96 -20.52
C ASP A 174 -0.06 -0.23 -21.32
N THR A 175 0.22 -0.29 -22.63
CA THR A 175 -0.25 -1.37 -23.52
C THR A 175 0.61 -2.64 -23.46
N GLN A 176 1.75 -2.61 -22.78
CA GLN A 176 2.74 -3.70 -22.76
C GLN A 176 2.93 -4.28 -21.35
N ARG A 177 2.79 -3.44 -20.32
CA ARG A 177 3.10 -3.82 -18.94
C ARG A 177 2.32 -3.01 -17.91
N LEU A 178 2.24 -3.62 -16.73
CA LEU A 178 1.87 -2.99 -15.47
C LEU A 178 3.15 -2.75 -14.66
N THR A 179 3.37 -1.52 -14.22
CA THR A 179 4.37 -1.16 -13.22
C THR A 179 3.68 -0.67 -11.95
N ILE A 180 4.12 -1.15 -10.79
CA ILE A 180 3.67 -0.68 -9.48
C ILE A 180 4.88 -0.30 -8.63
N GLN A 181 4.84 0.89 -8.04
CA GLN A 181 5.80 1.36 -7.06
C GLN A 181 5.14 1.42 -5.69
N ILE A 182 5.82 0.94 -4.66
CA ILE A 182 5.40 1.02 -3.26
C ILE A 182 6.54 1.64 -2.47
N GLU A 183 6.29 2.81 -1.89
CA GLU A 183 7.27 3.59 -1.12
C GLU A 183 6.78 3.80 0.33
N ASP A 184 7.67 3.56 1.28
CA ASP A 184 7.45 3.82 2.71
C ASP A 184 8.30 5.01 3.21
N ASP A 185 7.94 5.57 4.37
CA ASP A 185 8.65 6.69 5.00
C ASP A 185 9.81 6.22 5.90
N GLY A 186 10.09 4.92 5.94
CA GLY A 186 11.14 4.30 6.74
C GLY A 186 12.56 4.66 6.28
N PRO A 187 13.58 4.27 7.05
CA PRO A 187 14.97 4.56 6.73
C PRO A 187 15.41 3.92 5.40
N GLY A 188 14.74 2.84 4.99
CA GLY A 188 15.14 2.00 3.88
C GLY A 188 16.23 0.99 4.29
N PHE A 189 16.70 0.22 3.32
CA PHE A 189 17.74 -0.79 3.51
C PHE A 189 18.66 -0.83 2.29
N ASP A 190 19.82 -1.47 2.40
CA ASP A 190 20.71 -1.65 1.26
C ASP A 190 20.30 -2.90 0.46
N PRO A 191 19.76 -2.75 -0.78
CA PRO A 191 19.28 -3.87 -1.57
C PRO A 191 20.41 -4.79 -2.05
N SER A 192 21.66 -4.33 -2.06
CA SER A 192 22.81 -5.14 -2.45
C SER A 192 23.13 -6.25 -1.44
N ASN A 193 22.62 -6.14 -0.20
CA ASN A 193 22.74 -7.17 0.83
C ASN A 193 21.64 -8.24 0.72
N LEU A 194 20.69 -8.11 -0.21
CA LEU A 194 19.69 -9.15 -0.42
C LEU A 194 20.35 -10.40 -1.01
N PRO A 195 20.03 -11.59 -0.48
CA PRO A 195 20.54 -12.83 -1.05
C PRO A 195 20.08 -12.98 -2.51
N ASP A 196 20.90 -13.66 -3.30
CA ASP A 196 20.52 -14.08 -4.64
C ASP A 196 19.29 -15.00 -4.53
N PRO A 197 18.19 -14.70 -5.24
CA PRO A 197 16.94 -15.45 -5.12
C PRO A 197 17.05 -16.89 -5.66
N LEU A 198 18.09 -17.21 -6.44
CA LEU A 198 18.37 -18.53 -6.98
C LEU A 198 19.15 -19.42 -6.00
N GLU A 199 19.64 -18.86 -4.90
CA GLU A 199 20.34 -19.63 -3.88
C GLU A 199 19.35 -20.54 -3.12
N PRO A 200 19.61 -21.86 -3.03
CA PRO A 200 18.72 -22.81 -2.35
C PRO A 200 18.42 -22.43 -0.90
N GLU A 201 19.36 -21.75 -0.24
CA GLU A 201 19.27 -21.31 1.15
C GLU A 201 18.30 -20.14 1.34
N ALA A 202 18.03 -19.35 0.29
CA ALA A 202 17.07 -18.25 0.33
C ALA A 202 15.62 -18.72 0.49
N LEU A 203 15.31 -19.95 0.03
CA LEU A 203 14.01 -20.61 0.21
C LEU A 203 13.82 -21.18 1.63
N LEU A 204 14.92 -21.43 2.35
CA LEU A 204 14.92 -22.07 3.67
C LEU A 204 14.91 -21.07 4.84
N ARG A 205 15.20 -19.78 4.60
CA ARG A 205 15.12 -18.74 5.64
C ARG A 205 13.66 -18.41 5.96
N ALA A 206 13.35 -18.27 7.25
CA ALA A 206 12.03 -17.81 7.67
C ALA A 206 11.82 -16.32 7.32
N SER A 207 12.88 -15.50 7.38
CA SER A 207 12.97 -14.10 6.93
C SER A 207 13.31 -14.03 5.44
N GLY A 208 12.89 -12.96 4.77
CA GLY A 208 13.17 -12.76 3.35
C GLY A 208 12.27 -13.51 2.36
N ARG A 209 11.43 -14.47 2.83
CA ARG A 209 10.44 -15.16 1.97
C ARG A 209 9.55 -14.20 1.19
N GLY A 210 9.14 -13.07 1.78
CA GLY A 210 8.31 -12.08 1.10
C GLY A 210 8.99 -11.48 -0.14
N ILE A 211 10.27 -11.13 -0.04
CA ILE A 211 11.07 -10.62 -1.17
C ILE A 211 11.24 -11.69 -2.24
N THR A 212 11.52 -12.94 -1.83
CA THR A 212 11.60 -14.08 -2.74
C THR A 212 10.28 -14.33 -3.47
N MET A 213 9.15 -14.27 -2.77
CA MET A 213 7.81 -14.41 -3.34
C MET A 213 7.50 -13.28 -4.34
N ILE A 214 7.87 -12.03 -4.01
CA ILE A 214 7.74 -10.90 -4.94
C ILE A 214 8.53 -11.16 -6.22
N ARG A 215 9.80 -11.58 -6.10
CA ARG A 215 10.68 -11.87 -7.25
C ARG A 215 10.20 -13.05 -8.10
N PHE A 216 9.52 -14.04 -7.52
CA PHE A 216 8.90 -15.13 -8.28
C PHE A 216 7.59 -14.73 -8.96
N ALA A 217 6.84 -13.80 -8.37
CA ALA A 217 5.56 -13.37 -8.88
C ALA A 217 5.68 -12.33 -10.02
N MET A 218 6.69 -11.47 -9.96
CA MET A 218 6.90 -10.33 -10.86
C MET A 218 8.02 -10.61 -11.85
N ASP A 219 8.00 -9.95 -13.01
CA ASP A 219 9.00 -10.21 -14.06
C ASP A 219 10.26 -9.37 -13.83
N GLU A 220 10.09 -8.14 -13.35
CA GLU A 220 11.20 -7.29 -12.90
C GLU A 220 10.89 -6.71 -11.52
N VAL A 221 11.92 -6.65 -10.68
CA VAL A 221 11.84 -6.07 -9.34
C VAL A 221 13.10 -5.26 -9.09
N SER A 222 12.93 -4.01 -8.70
CA SER A 222 14.04 -3.13 -8.33
C SER A 222 13.71 -2.31 -7.09
N TRP A 223 14.75 -1.72 -6.49
CA TRP A 223 14.61 -0.80 -5.38
C TRP A 223 15.30 0.52 -5.71
N ASN A 224 14.82 1.61 -5.13
CA ASN A 224 15.53 2.88 -5.18
C ASN A 224 16.83 2.83 -4.35
N ALA A 225 17.69 3.85 -4.49
CA ALA A 225 18.98 3.89 -3.81
C ALA A 225 18.88 3.87 -2.27
N ARG A 226 17.78 4.37 -1.71
CA ARG A 226 17.52 4.34 -0.26
C ARG A 226 17.01 2.97 0.21
N GLY A 227 16.42 2.19 -0.69
CA GLY A 227 15.77 0.90 -0.41
C GLY A 227 14.40 1.00 0.29
N ASN A 228 13.79 2.18 0.35
CA ASN A 228 12.43 2.37 0.89
C ASN A 228 11.35 2.41 -0.20
N ARG A 229 11.73 2.28 -1.48
CA ARG A 229 10.78 2.13 -2.59
C ARG A 229 11.12 0.90 -3.40
N ILE A 230 10.15 0.00 -3.51
CA ILE A 230 10.18 -1.13 -4.44
C ILE A 230 9.40 -0.76 -5.71
N GLU A 231 9.96 -1.11 -6.87
CA GLU A 231 9.28 -1.07 -8.16
C GLU A 231 9.15 -2.50 -8.69
N MET A 232 7.95 -2.87 -9.10
CA MET A 232 7.65 -4.19 -9.63
C MET A 232 6.96 -4.07 -10.98
N THR A 233 7.40 -4.83 -11.97
CA THR A 233 6.84 -4.83 -13.33
C THR A 233 6.33 -6.21 -13.71
N LYS A 234 5.16 -6.24 -14.36
CA LYS A 234 4.58 -7.43 -14.98
C LYS A 234 4.23 -7.15 -16.44
N TYR A 235 4.72 -7.96 -17.37
CA TYR A 235 4.42 -7.88 -18.79
C TYR A 235 3.13 -8.65 -19.11
N TYR A 236 2.31 -8.12 -20.03
CA TYR A 236 1.04 -8.76 -20.38
C TYR A 236 1.23 -9.98 -21.26
N ASP A 237 2.21 -9.91 -22.16
CA ASP A 237 2.66 -11.01 -22.99
C ASP A 237 3.96 -11.55 -22.37
N ALA A 238 3.92 -12.79 -21.89
CA ALA A 238 5.14 -13.51 -21.54
C ALA A 238 5.95 -13.69 -22.83
N ALA A 239 7.14 -13.09 -22.89
CA ALA A 239 8.12 -13.38 -23.94
C ALA A 239 8.60 -14.84 -23.86
#